data_AF-A0A9N9INX6-F1
#
_entry.id   AF-A0A9N9INX6-F1
#
_cell.length_a   1.000
_cell.length_b   1.000
_cell.length_c   1.000
_cell.angle_alpha   90.00
_cell.angle_beta   90.00
_cell.angle_gamma   90.00
#
_symmetry.space_group_name_H-M   'P 1'
#
loop_
_entity.id
_entity.type
_entity.pdbx_description
1 polymer ?
#
loop_
_entity_poly.entity_id
_entity_poly.type
_entity_poly.pdbx_seq_one_letter_code
_entity_poly.pdbx_strand_id
1 'polypeptide(L)'
;MSPLNDSLIGFIQNPIPQYVLVCLPAAATIGTSPYSSLKKKMFWLLRCLGCPFTGLFYSCNTADNTITKCIYWLSSKHFRTKGEESNSSPFCRPVGHFSMIVDPTEEQKERMGHCVSNPTLLERISSGVSFYYICAGMFVGISRIIGPCSEEDWPYIPLALAWTLPAVVKRIRGAKIVIKDPRKELQENEQILVFKHPETDVDDKNNTDAHVFITALASIVIPWIVVLLAYFTAPIGFGCRAKFLSILCTIWTINSTIAYLYHMFGKEKYVSGSRVINGIFCASGCIISILLFILGLLSYSTSWWTSLFGQICDISN
;
A
#
# COMPACT_ATOMS: atom_id res chain seq x y z
N MET A 1 -4.49 8.79 -38.38
CA MET A 1 -4.37 7.86 -37.24
C MET A 1 -5.30 6.69 -37.52
N SER A 2 -4.84 5.44 -37.39
CA SER A 2 -5.60 4.25 -37.82
C SER A 2 -6.72 3.90 -36.82
N PRO A 3 -7.90 3.44 -37.28
CA PRO A 3 -9.07 3.15 -36.44
C PRO A 3 -8.84 2.08 -35.35
N LEU A 4 -7.84 1.22 -35.52
CA LEU A 4 -7.41 0.23 -34.52
C LEU A 4 -6.82 0.87 -33.26
N ASN A 5 -6.14 2.01 -33.40
CA ASN A 5 -5.53 2.72 -32.28
C ASN A 5 -6.60 3.39 -31.41
N ASP A 6 -7.64 3.95 -32.03
CA ASP A 6 -8.76 4.58 -31.33
C ASP A 6 -9.59 3.56 -30.55
N SER A 7 -9.79 2.34 -31.10
CA SER A 7 -10.50 1.27 -30.38
C SER A 7 -9.77 0.74 -29.14
N LEU A 8 -8.44 0.66 -29.20
CA LEU A 8 -7.62 0.19 -28.08
C LEU A 8 -7.53 1.26 -26.99
N ILE A 9 -7.39 2.53 -27.37
CA ILE A 9 -7.41 3.67 -26.46
C ILE A 9 -8.76 3.77 -25.76
N GLY A 10 -9.87 3.65 -26.50
CA GLY A 10 -11.22 3.61 -25.92
C GLY A 10 -11.46 2.43 -24.98
N PHE A 11 -10.93 1.24 -25.28
CA PHE A 11 -10.98 0.08 -24.37
C PHE A 11 -10.16 0.31 -23.09
N ILE A 12 -8.98 0.93 -23.20
CA ILE A 12 -8.11 1.26 -22.05
C ILE A 12 -8.73 2.34 -21.18
N GLN A 13 -9.45 3.29 -21.77
CA GLN A 13 -10.15 4.37 -21.06
C GLN A 13 -11.46 3.90 -20.40
N ASN A 14 -11.98 2.73 -20.75
CA ASN A 14 -13.19 2.19 -20.14
C ASN A 14 -12.97 1.91 -18.62
N PRO A 15 -13.83 2.43 -17.73
CA PRO A 15 -13.66 2.31 -16.28
C PRO A 15 -13.82 0.87 -15.76
N ILE A 16 -14.54 -0.01 -16.47
CA ILE A 16 -14.74 -1.41 -16.07
C ILE A 16 -13.42 -2.21 -16.15
N PRO A 17 -12.68 -2.22 -17.28
CA PRO A 17 -11.32 -2.74 -17.33
C PRO A 17 -10.40 -2.13 -16.27
N GLN A 18 -10.51 -0.83 -15.99
CA GLN A 18 -9.64 -0.20 -14.98
C GLN A 18 -9.89 -0.71 -13.57
N TYR A 19 -11.15 -0.90 -13.15
CA TYR A 19 -11.43 -1.44 -11.82
C TYR A 19 -10.91 -2.88 -11.68
N VAL A 20 -11.16 -3.73 -12.67
CA VAL A 20 -10.79 -5.16 -12.61
C VAL A 20 -9.28 -5.36 -12.81
N LEU A 21 -8.66 -4.63 -13.74
CA LEU A 21 -7.27 -4.81 -14.14
C LEU A 21 -6.30 -3.95 -13.32
N VAL A 22 -6.77 -2.92 -12.61
CA VAL A 22 -5.91 -1.99 -11.85
C VAL A 22 -6.14 -2.11 -10.35
N CYS A 23 -7.37 -1.93 -9.87
CA CYS A 23 -7.64 -1.98 -8.42
C CYS A 23 -7.28 -3.31 -7.81
N LEU A 24 -7.76 -4.40 -8.41
CA LEU A 24 -7.61 -5.72 -7.81
C LEU A 24 -6.14 -6.14 -7.75
N PRO A 25 -5.32 -6.02 -8.82
CA PRO A 25 -3.92 -6.41 -8.71
C PRO A 25 -3.08 -5.46 -7.86
N ALA A 26 -3.34 -4.15 -7.89
CA ALA A 26 -2.65 -3.19 -7.01
C ALA A 26 -2.97 -3.48 -5.54
N ALA A 27 -4.26 -3.64 -5.21
CA ALA A 27 -4.72 -4.01 -3.86
C ALA A 27 -4.18 -5.36 -3.41
N ALA A 28 -4.16 -6.37 -4.29
CA ALA A 28 -3.56 -7.67 -3.99
C ALA A 28 -2.04 -7.57 -3.75
N THR A 29 -1.35 -6.69 -4.48
CA THR A 29 0.09 -6.48 -4.33
C THR A 29 0.42 -5.88 -2.95
N ILE A 30 -0.27 -4.82 -2.54
CA ILE A 30 -0.08 -4.23 -1.19
C ILE A 30 -0.61 -5.14 -0.07
N GLY A 31 -1.63 -5.95 -0.36
CA GLY A 31 -2.27 -6.89 0.57
C GLY A 31 -1.61 -8.26 0.61
N THR A 32 -0.45 -8.43 -0.03
CA THR A 32 0.27 -9.71 -0.04
C THR A 32 0.68 -10.05 1.40
N SER A 33 0.31 -11.24 1.85
CA SER A 33 0.59 -11.73 3.21
C SER A 33 0.77 -13.24 3.25
N PRO A 34 1.54 -13.76 4.22
CA PRO A 34 1.85 -15.18 4.32
C PRO A 34 0.78 -15.98 5.07
N TYR A 35 -0.38 -15.38 5.37
CA TYR A 35 -1.46 -16.07 6.06
C TYR A 35 -2.00 -17.23 5.23
N SER A 36 -2.18 -18.41 5.82
CA SER A 36 -2.75 -19.56 5.11
C SER A 36 -4.26 -19.46 4.85
N SER A 37 -4.99 -18.65 5.63
CA SER A 37 -6.44 -18.51 5.55
C SER A 37 -6.84 -17.34 4.65
N LEU A 38 -7.75 -17.58 3.69
CA LEU A 38 -8.31 -16.53 2.82
C LEU A 38 -8.92 -15.37 3.63
N LYS A 39 -9.67 -15.68 4.69
CA LYS A 39 -10.25 -14.67 5.59
C LYS A 39 -9.19 -13.74 6.19
N LYS A 40 -8.06 -14.31 6.64
CA LYS A 40 -6.94 -13.51 7.19
C LYS A 40 -6.25 -12.67 6.11
N LYS A 41 -6.07 -13.21 4.90
CA LYS A 41 -5.54 -12.46 3.75
C LYS A 41 -6.46 -11.29 3.38
N MET A 42 -7.77 -11.50 3.34
CA MET A 42 -8.75 -10.45 3.05
C MET A 42 -8.74 -9.34 4.10
N PHE A 43 -8.70 -9.68 5.40
CA PHE A 43 -8.55 -8.65 6.43
C PHE A 43 -7.23 -7.89 6.33
N TRP A 44 -6.13 -8.57 5.97
CA TRP A 44 -4.86 -7.89 5.77
C TRP A 44 -4.89 -6.95 4.56
N LEU A 45 -5.51 -7.37 3.46
CA LEU A 45 -5.72 -6.53 2.28
C LEU A 45 -6.56 -5.30 2.63
N LEU A 46 -7.69 -5.48 3.32
CA LEU A 46 -8.54 -4.37 3.76
C LEU A 46 -7.79 -3.42 4.69
N ARG A 47 -7.01 -3.96 5.63
CA ARG A 47 -6.14 -3.14 6.49
C ARG A 47 -5.17 -2.28 5.67
N CYS A 48 -4.49 -2.88 4.68
CA CYS A 48 -3.54 -2.16 3.83
C CYS A 48 -4.24 -1.11 2.96
N LEU A 49 -5.42 -1.43 2.42
CA LEU A 49 -6.22 -0.49 1.65
C LEU A 49 -6.77 0.66 2.50
N GLY A 50 -7.11 0.39 3.76
CA GLY A 50 -7.58 1.41 4.70
C GLY A 50 -6.46 2.30 5.26
N CYS A 51 -5.21 1.83 5.22
CA CYS A 51 -4.03 2.54 5.75
C CYS A 51 -2.84 2.38 4.80
N PRO A 52 -2.61 3.34 3.88
CA PRO A 52 -1.49 3.31 2.94
C PRO A 52 -0.13 3.12 3.60
N PHE A 53 0.11 3.74 4.77
CA PHE A 53 1.35 3.53 5.51
C PHE A 53 1.58 2.05 5.84
N THR A 54 0.56 1.34 6.34
CA THR A 54 0.69 -0.10 6.61
C THR A 54 0.98 -0.89 5.33
N GLY A 55 0.26 -0.59 4.23
CA GLY A 55 0.43 -1.29 2.95
C GLY A 55 1.80 -1.07 2.30
N LEU A 56 2.35 0.14 2.44
CA LEU A 56 3.67 0.48 1.92
C LEU A 56 4.80 0.10 2.87
N PHE A 57 4.58 0.08 4.19
CA PHE A 57 5.65 -0.12 5.15
C PHE A 57 6.45 -1.39 4.87
N TYR A 58 5.75 -2.52 4.65
CA TYR A 58 6.40 -3.79 4.32
C TYR A 58 7.22 -3.68 3.04
N SER A 59 6.63 -3.16 1.97
CA SER A 59 7.29 -3.11 0.67
C SER A 59 8.45 -2.13 0.67
N CYS A 60 8.33 -0.96 1.30
CA CYS A 60 9.32 0.12 1.24
C CYS A 60 10.43 0.00 2.29
N ASN A 61 10.13 -0.53 3.49
CA ASN A 61 11.07 -0.52 4.63
C ASN A 61 11.63 -1.90 4.97
N THR A 62 11.33 -2.93 4.18
CA THR A 62 12.08 -4.19 4.25
C THR A 62 13.08 -4.26 3.11
N ALA A 63 14.33 -4.57 3.47
CA ALA A 63 15.36 -4.89 2.49
C ALA A 63 14.95 -6.10 1.65
N ASP A 64 15.46 -6.20 0.43
CA ASP A 64 15.21 -7.35 -0.46
C ASP A 64 16.04 -8.59 -0.06
N ASN A 65 16.25 -8.79 1.24
CA ASN A 65 16.85 -9.98 1.81
C ASN A 65 15.76 -10.89 2.41
N THR A 66 16.07 -12.17 2.58
CA THR A 66 15.14 -13.17 3.14
C THR A 66 14.81 -12.86 4.60
N ILE A 67 15.83 -12.52 5.39
CA ILE A 67 15.73 -12.39 6.85
C ILE A 67 14.83 -11.22 7.26
N THR A 68 15.08 -10.01 6.75
CA THR A 68 14.30 -8.80 7.08
C THR A 68 12.84 -8.96 6.65
N LYS A 69 12.56 -9.62 5.52
CA LYS A 69 11.18 -9.91 5.11
C LYS A 69 10.46 -10.85 6.08
N CYS A 70 11.12 -11.91 6.54
CA CYS A 70 10.53 -12.83 7.52
C CYS A 70 10.30 -12.16 8.88
N ILE A 71 11.26 -11.38 9.35
CA ILE A 71 11.22 -10.65 10.64
C ILE A 71 10.06 -9.66 10.69
N TYR A 72 9.73 -9.03 9.56
CA TYR A 72 8.54 -8.20 9.47
C TYR A 72 7.23 -8.96 9.82
N TRP A 73 7.18 -10.28 9.72
CA TRP A 73 5.97 -11.04 10.07
C TRP A 73 5.97 -11.57 11.51
N LEU A 74 7.05 -11.37 12.27
CA LEU A 74 7.19 -11.83 13.64
C LEU A 74 6.76 -10.76 14.65
N SER A 75 6.11 -11.20 15.73
CA SER A 75 5.85 -10.38 16.92
C SER A 75 7.10 -10.26 17.79
N SER A 76 7.13 -9.25 18.68
CA SER A 76 8.30 -8.98 19.54
C SER A 76 8.75 -10.18 20.39
N LYS A 77 7.84 -11.10 20.72
CA LYS A 77 8.15 -12.32 21.49
C LYS A 77 9.19 -13.27 20.85
N HIS A 78 9.37 -13.20 19.53
CA HIS A 78 10.34 -14.05 18.80
C HIS A 78 11.75 -13.46 18.83
N PHE A 79 11.97 -12.36 19.55
CA PHE A 79 13.26 -11.69 19.61
C PHE A 79 13.75 -11.61 21.04
N ARG A 80 15.07 -11.64 21.20
CA ARG A 80 15.75 -11.44 22.48
C ARG A 80 16.93 -10.49 22.31
N THR A 81 16.97 -9.45 23.13
CA THR A 81 18.09 -8.51 23.17
C THR A 81 19.30 -9.18 23.81
N LYS A 82 20.45 -9.19 23.12
CA LYS A 82 21.69 -9.70 23.71
C LYS A 82 22.26 -8.68 24.70
N GLY A 83 22.68 -9.16 25.87
CA GLY A 83 23.32 -8.33 26.90
C GLY A 83 22.39 -7.80 27.99
N GLU A 84 21.08 -8.08 27.94
CA GLU A 84 20.18 -7.85 29.09
C GLU A 84 20.13 -9.11 29.97
N GLU A 85 20.30 -8.95 31.28
CA GLU A 85 20.34 -10.05 32.28
C GLU A 85 19.02 -10.84 32.38
N SER A 86 17.93 -10.29 31.85
CA SER A 86 16.65 -10.98 31.75
C SER A 86 16.42 -11.47 30.31
N ASN A 87 15.87 -12.67 30.14
CA ASN A 87 15.37 -13.21 28.86
C ASN A 87 14.16 -12.42 28.31
N SER A 88 14.13 -11.09 28.49
CA SER A 88 12.98 -10.27 28.14
C SER A 88 12.99 -9.95 26.64
N SER A 89 11.82 -10.15 26.02
CA SER A 89 11.59 -9.74 24.64
C SER A 89 11.66 -8.21 24.53
N PRO A 90 12.11 -7.64 23.41
CA PRO A 90 12.11 -6.21 23.22
C PRO A 90 10.70 -5.63 23.39
N PHE A 91 10.65 -4.39 23.90
CA PHE A 91 9.39 -3.68 24.19
C PHE A 91 8.48 -3.59 22.95
N CYS A 92 9.09 -3.47 21.78
CA CYS A 92 8.44 -3.37 20.47
C CYS A 92 9.13 -4.29 19.45
N ARG A 93 8.55 -4.40 18.25
CA ARG A 93 9.14 -5.17 17.14
C ARG A 93 10.39 -4.46 16.58
N PRO A 94 11.48 -5.20 16.30
CA PRO A 94 12.74 -4.61 15.83
C PRO A 94 12.69 -4.26 14.34
N VAL A 95 11.81 -3.33 13.94
CA VAL A 95 11.60 -2.91 12.55
C VAL A 95 11.44 -1.38 12.48
N GLY A 96 11.79 -0.79 11.33
CA GLY A 96 11.67 0.65 11.09
C GLY A 96 12.43 1.49 12.12
N HIS A 97 11.74 2.39 12.83
CA HIS A 97 12.37 3.24 13.84
C HIS A 97 13.04 2.50 14.99
N PHE A 98 12.60 1.26 15.22
CA PHE A 98 13.12 0.38 16.26
C PHE A 98 13.98 -0.74 15.68
N SER A 99 14.48 -0.58 14.45
CA SER A 99 15.35 -1.57 13.82
C SER A 99 16.54 -1.90 14.72
N MET A 100 16.87 -3.18 14.73
CA MET A 100 18.01 -3.74 15.44
C MET A 100 18.76 -4.64 14.46
N ILE A 101 20.05 -4.86 14.73
CA ILE A 101 20.83 -5.86 14.00
C ILE A 101 20.33 -7.23 14.42
N VAL A 102 20.12 -8.11 13.44
CA VAL A 102 19.53 -9.43 13.66
C VAL A 102 20.57 -10.50 13.37
N ASP A 103 20.72 -11.43 14.31
CA ASP A 103 21.66 -12.55 14.22
C ASP A 103 20.93 -13.89 14.40
N PRO A 104 20.24 -14.36 13.34
CA PRO A 104 19.63 -15.67 13.35
C PRO A 104 20.69 -16.78 13.21
N THR A 105 20.43 -17.94 13.82
CA THR A 105 21.25 -19.14 13.61
C THR A 105 21.15 -19.65 12.17
N GLU A 106 22.08 -20.49 11.72
CA GLU A 106 22.01 -21.07 10.36
C GLU A 106 20.73 -21.87 10.12
N GLU A 107 20.26 -22.62 11.13
CA GLU A 107 18.99 -23.36 11.05
C GLU A 107 17.78 -22.42 10.91
N GLN A 108 17.79 -21.27 11.60
CA GLN A 108 16.76 -20.25 11.46
C GLN A 108 16.79 -19.60 10.08
N LYS A 109 17.99 -19.33 9.54
CA LYS A 109 18.16 -18.78 8.19
C LYS A 109 17.62 -19.73 7.13
N GLU A 110 17.87 -21.03 7.26
CA GLU A 110 17.36 -22.06 6.36
C GLU A 110 15.82 -22.10 6.37
N ARG A 111 15.21 -22.16 7.57
CA ARG A 111 13.75 -22.14 7.73
C ARG A 111 13.10 -20.85 7.22
N MET A 112 13.72 -19.69 7.46
CA MET A 112 13.28 -18.42 6.86
C MET A 112 13.42 -18.44 5.33
N GLY A 113 14.45 -19.11 4.79
CA GLY A 113 14.63 -19.35 3.36
C GLY A 113 13.44 -20.07 2.73
N HIS A 114 12.93 -21.11 3.39
CA HIS A 114 11.74 -21.84 2.94
C HIS A 114 10.44 -21.04 3.00
N CYS A 115 10.41 -19.92 3.73
CA CYS A 115 9.25 -19.03 3.80
C CYS A 115 9.15 -18.09 2.60
N VAL A 116 10.25 -17.90 1.86
CA VAL A 116 10.39 -16.84 0.86
C VAL A 116 10.54 -17.43 -0.53
N SER A 117 9.77 -16.90 -1.48
CA SER A 117 9.89 -17.27 -2.90
C SER A 117 9.93 -16.05 -3.80
N ASN A 118 10.40 -16.24 -5.02
CA ASN A 118 10.22 -15.24 -6.06
C ASN A 118 8.73 -15.17 -6.46
N PRO A 119 8.22 -13.98 -6.83
CA PRO A 119 6.88 -13.88 -7.38
C PRO A 119 6.78 -14.63 -8.71
N THR A 120 5.63 -15.24 -8.93
CA THR A 120 5.32 -15.95 -10.19
C THR A 120 5.28 -14.97 -11.37
N LEU A 121 5.46 -15.49 -12.59
CA LEU A 121 5.35 -14.67 -13.80
C LEU A 121 3.98 -13.99 -13.91
N LEU A 122 2.91 -14.69 -13.52
CA LEU A 122 1.55 -14.16 -13.53
C LEU A 122 1.40 -12.97 -12.59
N GLU A 123 1.93 -13.05 -11.36
CA GLU A 123 1.90 -11.93 -10.41
C GLU A 123 2.68 -10.72 -10.94
N ARG A 124 3.82 -10.95 -11.60
CA ARG A 124 4.62 -9.87 -12.20
C ARG A 124 3.88 -9.19 -13.35
N ILE A 125 3.26 -9.96 -14.25
CA ILE A 125 2.45 -9.44 -15.36
C ILE A 125 1.25 -8.68 -14.82
N SER A 126 0.53 -9.24 -13.84
CA SER A 126 -0.64 -8.64 -13.21
C SER A 126 -0.31 -7.28 -12.58
N SER A 127 0.79 -7.19 -11.83
CA SER A 127 1.30 -5.90 -11.34
C SER A 127 1.79 -4.98 -12.46
N GLY A 128 2.35 -5.52 -13.54
CA GLY A 128 2.73 -4.77 -14.73
C GLY A 128 1.55 -4.07 -15.40
N VAL A 129 0.40 -4.74 -15.46
CA VAL A 129 -0.86 -4.15 -15.95
C VAL A 129 -1.29 -2.98 -15.04
N SER A 130 -1.31 -3.17 -13.71
CA SER A 130 -1.60 -2.05 -12.80
C SER A 130 -0.63 -0.89 -12.99
N PHE A 131 0.67 -1.15 -13.11
CA PHE A 131 1.68 -0.12 -13.34
C PHE A 131 1.39 0.67 -14.61
N TYR A 132 1.14 -0.02 -15.72
CA TYR A 132 0.81 0.60 -17.00
C TYR A 132 -0.37 1.56 -16.87
N TYR A 133 -1.49 1.11 -16.29
CA TYR A 133 -2.68 1.95 -16.15
C TYR A 133 -2.50 3.11 -15.17
N ILE A 134 -1.75 2.93 -14.08
CA ILE A 134 -1.44 4.03 -13.16
C ILE A 134 -0.59 5.09 -13.88
N CYS A 135 0.44 4.68 -14.64
CA CYS A 135 1.27 5.58 -15.43
C CYS A 135 0.48 6.29 -16.54
N ALA A 136 -0.34 5.55 -17.27
CA ALA A 136 -1.22 6.13 -18.29
C ALA A 136 -2.19 7.14 -17.66
N GLY A 137 -2.79 6.81 -16.51
CA GLY A 137 -3.67 7.71 -15.78
C GLY A 137 -2.96 9.00 -15.33
N MET A 138 -1.72 8.91 -14.84
CA MET A 138 -0.92 10.10 -14.51
C MET A 138 -0.64 10.96 -15.75
N PHE A 139 -0.21 10.36 -16.86
CA PHE A 139 0.10 11.09 -18.09
C PHE A 139 -1.13 11.77 -18.67
N VAL A 140 -2.25 11.05 -18.75
CA VAL A 140 -3.54 11.60 -19.22
C VAL A 140 -3.99 12.72 -18.29
N GLY A 141 -3.97 12.53 -16.97
CA GLY A 141 -4.34 13.56 -16.00
C GLY A 141 -3.54 14.86 -16.14
N ILE A 142 -2.21 14.76 -16.30
CA ILE A 142 -1.35 15.93 -16.53
C ILE A 142 -1.67 16.59 -17.89
N SER A 143 -1.83 15.78 -18.95
CA SER A 143 -2.13 16.31 -20.29
C SER A 143 -3.46 17.09 -20.33
N ARG A 144 -4.46 16.68 -19.53
CA ARG A 144 -5.77 17.31 -19.46
C ARG A 144 -5.79 18.63 -18.69
N ILE A 145 -4.81 18.86 -17.81
CA ILE A 145 -4.65 20.15 -17.13
C ILE A 145 -4.13 21.22 -18.10
N ILE A 146 -3.33 20.82 -19.08
CA ILE A 146 -2.64 21.72 -20.01
C ILE A 146 -3.36 21.79 -21.37
N GLY A 147 -4.11 20.75 -21.73
CA GLY A 147 -4.76 20.58 -23.03
C GLY A 147 -6.16 21.19 -23.13
N PRO A 148 -6.74 21.21 -24.34
CA PRO A 148 -8.09 21.70 -24.57
C PRO A 148 -9.13 20.82 -23.84
N CYS A 149 -10.21 21.46 -23.40
CA CYS A 149 -11.34 20.79 -22.77
C CYS A 149 -11.87 19.68 -23.68
N SER A 150 -12.09 18.48 -23.12
CA SER A 150 -12.88 17.45 -23.78
C SER A 150 -13.86 16.83 -22.80
N GLU A 151 -14.95 16.32 -23.32
CA GLU A 151 -16.00 15.64 -22.56
C GLU A 151 -15.63 14.22 -22.09
N GLU A 152 -14.48 13.67 -22.52
CA GLU A 152 -14.07 12.32 -22.13
C GLU A 152 -13.56 12.24 -20.68
N ASP A 153 -14.24 11.41 -19.88
CA ASP A 153 -13.82 11.07 -18.52
C ASP A 153 -12.50 10.28 -18.52
N TRP A 154 -11.53 10.75 -17.74
CA TRP A 154 -10.21 10.12 -17.60
C TRP A 154 -10.11 9.35 -16.28
N PRO A 155 -9.16 8.42 -16.15
CA PRO A 155 -9.29 7.36 -15.15
C PRO A 155 -8.92 7.80 -13.73
N TYR A 156 -9.93 8.15 -12.92
CA TYR A 156 -9.77 8.55 -11.51
C TYR A 156 -9.27 7.41 -10.62
N ILE A 157 -9.66 6.18 -10.93
CA ILE A 157 -9.37 5.00 -10.10
C ILE A 157 -7.87 4.64 -10.11
N PRO A 158 -7.21 4.46 -11.26
CA PRO A 158 -5.77 4.20 -11.30
C PRO A 158 -4.95 5.25 -10.55
N LEU A 159 -5.31 6.52 -10.72
CA LEU A 159 -4.58 7.60 -10.06
C LEU A 159 -4.84 7.66 -8.56
N ALA A 160 -6.06 7.37 -8.09
CA ALA A 160 -6.34 7.22 -6.66
C ALA A 160 -5.50 6.10 -6.01
N LEU A 161 -5.02 5.14 -6.80
CA LEU A 161 -4.14 4.05 -6.36
C LEU A 161 -2.66 4.30 -6.69
N ALA A 162 -2.26 5.48 -7.14
CA ALA A 162 -0.87 5.80 -7.47
C ALA A 162 0.09 5.62 -6.29
N TRP A 163 -0.41 5.79 -5.05
CA TRP A 163 0.38 5.51 -3.85
C TRP A 163 0.86 4.06 -3.75
N THR A 164 0.23 3.10 -4.44
CA THR A 164 0.63 1.69 -4.46
C THR A 164 1.87 1.41 -5.34
N LEU A 165 2.29 2.38 -6.16
CA LEU A 165 3.39 2.23 -7.13
C LEU A 165 4.68 1.63 -6.55
N PRO A 166 5.19 2.05 -5.38
CA PRO A 166 6.41 1.47 -4.83
C PRO A 166 6.33 -0.06 -4.65
N ALA A 167 5.19 -0.56 -4.16
CA ALA A 167 4.96 -1.99 -3.99
C ALA A 167 4.83 -2.72 -5.34
N VAL A 168 4.10 -2.12 -6.28
CA VAL A 168 3.90 -2.63 -7.64
C VAL A 168 5.23 -2.74 -8.39
N VAL A 169 6.07 -1.70 -8.34
CA VAL A 169 7.40 -1.70 -8.99
C VAL A 169 8.31 -2.78 -8.40
N LYS A 170 8.34 -2.93 -7.06
CA LYS A 170 9.09 -4.01 -6.43
C LYS A 170 8.60 -5.39 -6.90
N ARG A 171 7.28 -5.59 -7.03
CA ARG A 171 6.71 -6.83 -7.54
C ARG A 171 7.16 -7.11 -8.98
N ILE A 172 7.11 -6.12 -9.88
CA ILE A 172 7.55 -6.24 -11.28
C ILE A 172 9.03 -6.61 -11.38
N ARG A 173 9.88 -6.00 -10.55
CA ARG A 173 11.32 -6.28 -10.46
C ARG A 173 11.65 -7.68 -9.92
N GLY A 174 10.64 -8.44 -9.48
CA GLY A 174 10.84 -9.79 -8.97
C GLY A 174 11.29 -9.81 -7.50
N ALA A 175 11.02 -8.74 -6.73
CA ALA A 175 11.33 -8.71 -5.32
C ALA A 175 10.66 -9.89 -4.59
N LYS A 176 11.48 -10.63 -3.83
CA LYS A 176 11.07 -11.82 -3.07
C LYS A 176 9.85 -11.57 -2.19
N ILE A 177 9.01 -12.58 -1.99
CA ILE A 177 7.83 -12.54 -1.11
C ILE A 177 7.83 -13.64 -0.08
N VAL A 178 7.25 -13.33 1.07
CA VAL A 178 6.99 -14.32 2.11
C VAL A 178 5.67 -15.01 1.76
N ILE A 179 5.75 -16.28 1.39
CA ILE A 179 4.63 -17.12 0.98
C ILE A 179 4.15 -18.06 2.10
N LYS A 180 5.04 -18.47 3.00
CA LYS A 180 4.71 -19.24 4.20
C LYS A 180 4.88 -18.38 5.45
N ASP A 181 4.04 -18.63 6.45
CA ASP A 181 3.98 -17.85 7.67
C ASP A 181 5.21 -18.11 8.56
N PRO A 182 6.16 -17.17 8.71
CA PRO A 182 7.37 -17.41 9.50
C PRO A 182 7.06 -17.71 10.97
N ARG A 183 5.91 -17.26 11.48
CA ARG A 183 5.45 -17.54 12.86
C ARG A 183 5.08 -19.01 13.09
N LYS A 184 4.87 -19.78 12.03
CA LYS A 184 4.56 -21.21 12.10
C LYS A 184 5.79 -22.06 11.83
N GLU A 185 6.70 -21.57 10.99
CA GLU A 185 7.93 -22.26 10.62
C GLU A 185 9.03 -22.11 11.70
N LEU A 186 9.03 -20.98 12.41
CA LEU A 186 9.82 -20.77 13.61
C LEU A 186 8.98 -21.18 14.83
N GLN A 187 9.49 -22.07 15.66
CA GLN A 187 8.75 -22.56 16.83
C GLN A 187 8.49 -21.39 17.79
N GLU A 188 7.35 -21.38 18.51
CA GLU A 188 7.00 -20.22 19.37
C GLU A 188 8.00 -19.93 20.49
N ASN A 189 8.77 -20.94 20.90
CA ASN A 189 9.80 -20.82 21.95
C ASN A 189 11.16 -20.37 21.40
N GLU A 190 11.28 -20.29 20.08
CA GLU A 190 12.52 -19.99 19.42
C GLU A 190 12.72 -18.48 19.32
N GLN A 191 13.82 -18.00 19.90
CA GLN A 191 14.14 -16.58 19.95
C GLN A 191 15.31 -16.29 19.01
N ILE A 192 15.13 -15.25 18.20
CA ILE A 192 16.18 -14.69 17.34
C ILE A 192 16.92 -13.62 18.14
N LEU A 193 18.24 -13.68 18.13
CA LEU A 193 19.07 -12.69 18.80
C LEU A 193 19.06 -11.37 18.03
N VAL A 194 18.89 -10.27 18.77
CA VAL A 194 18.95 -8.92 18.23
C VAL A 194 19.86 -8.02 19.05
N PHE A 195 20.49 -7.05 18.39
CA PHE A 195 21.42 -6.11 18.98
C PHE A 195 21.09 -4.69 18.58
N LYS A 196 21.32 -3.75 19.50
CA LYS A 196 21.28 -2.33 19.15
C LYS A 196 22.39 -2.04 18.14
N HIS A 197 22.13 -1.10 17.23
CA HIS A 197 23.16 -0.62 16.32
C HIS A 197 24.32 -0.03 17.14
N PRO A 198 25.58 -0.40 16.84
CA PRO A 198 26.75 0.23 17.43
C PRO A 198 26.83 1.70 17.01
N GLU A 199 27.61 2.50 17.73
CA GLU A 199 27.82 3.92 17.41
C GLU A 199 28.44 4.13 16.01
N THR A 200 29.10 3.11 15.46
CA THR A 200 29.65 3.13 14.10
C THR A 200 28.58 3.08 13.01
N ASP A 201 27.36 2.63 13.33
CA ASP A 201 26.28 2.39 12.38
C ASP A 201 25.16 3.44 12.52
N VAL A 202 25.47 4.59 13.13
CA VAL A 202 24.50 5.67 13.37
C VAL A 202 23.93 6.19 12.06
N ASP A 203 24.75 6.31 11.02
CA ASP A 203 24.29 6.77 9.70
C ASP A 203 23.30 5.80 9.05
N ASP A 204 23.54 4.49 9.15
CA ASP A 204 22.62 3.46 8.64
C ASP A 204 21.29 3.48 9.39
N LYS A 205 21.34 3.71 10.71
CA LYS A 205 20.14 3.87 11.52
C LYS A 205 19.36 5.14 11.15
N ASN A 206 20.04 6.26 10.98
CA ASN A 206 19.46 7.53 10.55
C ASN A 206 18.81 7.41 9.16
N ASN A 207 19.47 6.70 8.23
CA ASN A 207 18.92 6.42 6.91
C ASN A 207 17.65 5.57 7.00
N THR A 208 17.64 4.54 7.87
CA THR A 208 16.45 3.72 8.11
C THR A 208 15.29 4.57 8.67
N ASP A 209 15.58 5.47 9.60
CA ASP A 209 14.58 6.39 10.17
C ASP A 209 14.02 7.35 9.13
N ALA A 210 14.89 7.95 8.31
CA ALA A 210 14.50 8.80 7.21
C ALA A 210 13.62 8.04 6.21
N HIS A 211 13.96 6.80 5.86
CA HIS A 211 13.15 5.96 4.96
C HIS A 211 11.75 5.68 5.50
N VAL A 212 11.61 5.41 6.80
CA VAL A 212 10.32 5.20 7.44
C VAL A 212 9.49 6.49 7.41
N PHE A 213 10.10 7.62 7.74
CA PHE A 213 9.46 8.93 7.67
C PHE A 213 9.01 9.28 6.25
N ILE A 214 9.87 9.06 5.23
CA ILE A 214 9.53 9.26 3.82
C ILE A 214 8.36 8.36 3.42
N THR A 215 8.32 7.11 3.90
CA THR A 215 7.18 6.21 3.64
C THR A 215 5.89 6.76 4.23
N ALA A 216 5.93 7.30 5.46
CA ALA A 216 4.77 7.95 6.09
C ALA A 216 4.32 9.18 5.31
N LEU A 217 5.26 10.05 4.92
CA LEU A 217 4.96 11.24 4.13
C LEU A 217 4.36 10.88 2.78
N ALA A 218 4.94 9.92 2.05
CA ALA A 218 4.43 9.44 0.77
C ALA A 218 3.01 8.85 0.89
N SER A 219 2.75 8.11 1.98
CA SER A 219 1.43 7.52 2.28
C SER A 219 0.34 8.56 2.54
N ILE A 220 0.74 9.78 2.93
CA ILE A 220 -0.15 10.91 3.14
C ILE A 220 -0.26 11.73 1.86
N VAL A 221 0.86 12.17 1.28
CA VAL A 221 0.91 13.16 0.21
C VAL A 221 0.49 12.61 -1.15
N ILE A 222 0.96 11.41 -1.54
CA ILE A 222 0.71 10.88 -2.89
C ILE A 222 -0.79 10.73 -3.16
N PRO A 223 -1.62 10.19 -2.24
CA PRO A 223 -3.05 10.16 -2.47
C PRO A 223 -3.68 11.52 -2.80
N TRP A 224 -3.23 12.63 -2.18
CA TRP A 224 -3.79 13.96 -2.44
C TRP A 224 -3.50 14.51 -3.84
N ILE A 225 -2.50 13.96 -4.54
CA ILE A 225 -2.20 14.36 -5.92
C ILE A 225 -3.46 14.16 -6.80
N VAL A 226 -4.23 13.07 -6.60
CA VAL A 226 -5.47 12.84 -7.36
C VAL A 226 -6.52 13.92 -7.12
N VAL A 227 -6.60 14.46 -5.91
CA VAL A 227 -7.56 15.52 -5.56
C VAL A 227 -7.18 16.82 -6.25
N LEU A 228 -5.90 17.17 -6.24
CA LEU A 228 -5.39 18.36 -6.93
C LEU A 228 -5.63 18.24 -8.44
N LEU A 229 -5.27 17.09 -9.03
CA LEU A 229 -5.49 16.86 -10.46
C LEU A 229 -6.99 16.93 -10.81
N ALA A 230 -7.86 16.31 -10.01
CA ALA A 230 -9.31 16.37 -10.23
C ALA A 230 -9.89 17.80 -10.07
N TYR A 231 -9.35 18.60 -9.14
CA TYR A 231 -9.80 19.97 -8.91
C TYR A 231 -9.44 20.90 -10.07
N PHE A 232 -8.26 20.73 -10.67
CA PHE A 232 -7.78 21.59 -11.76
C PHE A 232 -8.12 21.08 -13.17
N THR A 233 -8.79 19.94 -13.32
CA THR A 233 -9.21 19.44 -14.64
C THR A 233 -10.56 20.04 -15.06
N ALA A 234 -10.66 20.46 -16.32
CA ALA A 234 -11.86 21.04 -16.94
C ALA A 234 -12.80 19.97 -17.56
N PRO A 235 -14.10 20.26 -17.84
CA PRO A 235 -14.80 21.53 -17.62
C PRO A 235 -14.86 21.96 -16.15
N ILE A 236 -14.92 23.28 -15.95
CA ILE A 236 -14.49 24.09 -14.79
C ILE A 236 -14.66 23.37 -13.45
N GLY A 237 -13.61 22.67 -13.02
CA GLY A 237 -13.47 22.10 -11.69
C GLY A 237 -14.50 21.04 -11.38
N PHE A 238 -14.11 19.77 -11.48
CA PHE A 238 -14.87 18.66 -10.91
C PHE A 238 -14.88 18.72 -9.37
N GLY A 239 -15.39 19.79 -8.78
CA GLY A 239 -15.43 20.04 -7.35
C GLY A 239 -16.14 18.91 -6.62
N CYS A 240 -17.17 18.31 -7.22
CA CYS A 240 -17.82 17.13 -6.66
C CYS A 240 -16.92 15.89 -6.66
N ARG A 241 -16.13 15.68 -7.72
CA ARG A 241 -15.17 14.56 -7.80
C ARG A 241 -13.99 14.77 -6.87
N ALA A 242 -13.43 15.98 -6.84
CA ALA A 242 -12.38 16.37 -5.90
C ALA A 242 -12.86 16.25 -4.44
N LYS A 243 -14.10 16.67 -4.13
CA LYS A 243 -14.74 16.44 -2.83
C LYS A 243 -14.86 14.95 -2.51
N PHE A 244 -15.35 14.14 -3.44
CA PHE A 244 -15.44 12.69 -3.24
C PHE A 244 -14.06 12.07 -2.95
N LEU A 245 -13.07 12.37 -3.78
CA LEU A 245 -11.68 11.90 -3.61
C LEU A 245 -11.04 12.40 -2.31
N SER A 246 -11.38 13.62 -1.87
CA SER A 246 -10.90 14.17 -0.60
C SER A 246 -11.38 13.37 0.61
N ILE A 247 -12.55 12.72 0.54
CA ILE A 247 -13.04 11.82 1.59
C ILE A 247 -12.10 10.61 1.72
N LEU A 248 -11.73 9.98 0.59
CA LEU A 248 -10.79 8.85 0.58
C LEU A 248 -9.42 9.29 1.13
N CYS A 249 -8.91 10.41 0.64
CA CYS A 249 -7.60 10.93 1.04
C CYS A 249 -7.56 11.34 2.51
N THR A 250 -8.67 11.85 3.05
CA THR A 250 -8.80 12.18 4.48
C THR A 250 -8.73 10.92 5.34
N ILE A 251 -9.48 9.86 4.99
CA ILE A 251 -9.42 8.57 5.69
C ILE A 251 -7.99 8.02 5.67
N TRP A 252 -7.35 8.02 4.50
CA TRP A 252 -5.98 7.56 4.34
C TRP A 252 -4.97 8.39 5.12
N THR A 253 -5.13 9.71 5.16
CA THR A 253 -4.28 10.64 5.91
C THR A 253 -4.38 10.36 7.40
N ILE A 254 -5.60 10.33 7.95
CA ILE A 254 -5.82 10.08 9.39
C ILE A 254 -5.24 8.72 9.78
N ASN A 255 -5.55 7.66 9.03
CA ASN A 255 -5.08 6.33 9.35
C ASN A 255 -3.56 6.18 9.21
N SER A 256 -2.95 6.78 8.19
CA SER A 256 -1.50 6.73 8.00
C SER A 256 -0.77 7.50 9.10
N THR A 257 -1.28 8.67 9.51
CA THR A 257 -0.75 9.43 10.64
C THR A 257 -0.86 8.65 11.95
N ILE A 258 -2.03 8.06 12.24
CA ILE A 258 -2.21 7.23 13.44
C ILE A 258 -1.23 6.04 13.42
N ALA A 259 -1.11 5.34 12.29
CA ALA A 259 -0.20 4.20 12.16
C ALA A 259 1.26 4.61 12.36
N TYR A 260 1.69 5.71 11.76
CA TYR A 260 3.04 6.25 11.92
C TYR A 260 3.34 6.66 13.36
N LEU A 261 2.42 7.37 14.03
CA LEU A 261 2.58 7.70 15.45
C LEU A 261 2.64 6.44 16.32
N TYR A 262 1.80 5.44 16.03
CA TYR A 262 1.81 4.17 16.77
C TYR A 262 3.15 3.42 16.60
N HIS A 263 3.70 3.46 15.38
CA HIS A 263 5.02 2.95 15.07
C HIS A 263 6.11 3.73 15.83
N MET A 264 6.17 5.06 15.70
CA MET A 264 7.13 5.93 16.39
C MET A 264 7.14 5.77 17.92
N PHE A 265 5.98 5.58 18.55
CA PHE A 265 5.90 5.40 20.00
C PHE A 265 6.20 3.96 20.46
N GLY A 266 6.62 3.07 19.55
CA GLY A 266 6.99 1.69 19.88
C GLY A 266 5.81 0.85 20.40
N LYS A 267 4.57 1.20 20.05
CA LYS A 267 3.38 0.49 20.57
C LYS A 267 3.09 -0.82 19.82
N GLU A 268 3.90 -1.15 18.81
CA GLU A 268 3.72 -2.30 17.93
C GLU A 268 4.41 -3.57 18.46
N LYS A 269 3.69 -4.37 19.25
CA LYS A 269 4.13 -5.72 19.64
C LYS A 269 3.82 -6.81 18.61
N TYR A 270 2.76 -6.61 17.83
CA TYR A 270 2.28 -7.52 16.79
C TYR A 270 2.26 -6.84 15.42
N VAL A 271 2.32 -7.62 14.35
CA VAL A 271 2.29 -7.11 12.95
C VAL A 271 1.02 -6.33 12.65
N SER A 272 -0.12 -6.77 13.18
CA SER A 272 -1.41 -6.07 13.06
C SER A 272 -1.59 -4.92 14.07
N GLY A 273 -0.60 -4.64 14.91
CA GLY A 273 -0.76 -3.72 16.04
C GLY A 273 -1.78 -4.21 17.08
N SER A 274 -2.40 -3.27 17.80
CA SER A 274 -3.47 -3.58 18.75
C SER A 274 -4.76 -3.99 18.05
N ARG A 275 -5.65 -4.69 18.78
CA ARG A 275 -6.95 -5.14 18.27
C ARG A 275 -7.80 -3.96 17.77
N VAL A 276 -7.77 -2.83 18.49
CA VAL A 276 -8.53 -1.62 18.15
C VAL A 276 -8.03 -1.01 16.85
N ILE A 277 -6.72 -0.78 16.72
CA ILE A 277 -6.12 -0.24 15.49
C ILE A 277 -6.39 -1.16 14.31
N ASN A 278 -6.29 -2.48 14.52
CA ASN A 278 -6.62 -3.44 13.47
C ASN A 278 -8.08 -3.38 13.04
N GLY A 279 -9.02 -3.25 13.99
CA GLY A 279 -10.43 -3.08 13.68
C GLY A 279 -10.70 -1.82 12.87
N ILE A 280 -10.14 -0.68 13.30
CA ILE A 280 -10.31 0.62 12.63
C ILE A 280 -9.78 0.56 11.19
N PHE A 281 -8.55 0.09 10.98
CA PHE A 281 -7.97 0.06 9.64
C PHE A 281 -8.69 -0.91 8.70
N CYS A 282 -9.14 -2.06 9.20
CA CYS A 282 -9.96 -2.98 8.41
C CYS A 282 -11.31 -2.35 8.04
N ALA A 283 -11.99 -1.69 8.98
CA ALA A 283 -13.27 -1.03 8.74
C ALA A 283 -13.12 0.11 7.72
N SER A 284 -12.07 0.94 7.86
CA SER A 284 -11.71 1.94 6.85
C SER A 284 -11.44 1.31 5.49
N GLY A 285 -10.76 0.16 5.44
CA GLY A 285 -10.57 -0.61 4.21
C GLY A 285 -11.86 -1.00 3.51
N CYS A 286 -12.87 -1.45 4.27
CA CYS A 286 -14.19 -1.74 3.73
C CYS A 286 -14.85 -0.48 3.16
N ILE A 287 -14.80 0.63 3.90
CA ILE A 287 -15.35 1.92 3.45
C ILE A 287 -14.65 2.37 2.16
N ILE A 288 -13.32 2.35 2.12
CA ILE A 288 -12.53 2.71 0.92
C ILE A 288 -12.89 1.80 -0.26
N SER A 289 -13.06 0.49 -0.04
CA SER A 289 -13.46 -0.43 -1.11
C SER A 289 -14.80 -0.06 -1.72
N ILE A 290 -15.79 0.27 -0.87
CA ILE A 290 -17.13 0.71 -1.29
C ILE A 290 -17.02 2.06 -2.03
N LEU A 291 -16.26 3.01 -1.49
CA LEU A 291 -16.07 4.32 -2.13
C LEU A 291 -15.37 4.21 -3.49
N LEU A 292 -14.35 3.36 -3.63
CA LEU A 292 -13.68 3.10 -4.91
C LEU A 292 -14.63 2.42 -5.92
N PHE A 293 -15.49 1.52 -5.44
CA PHE A 293 -16.51 0.90 -6.28
C PHE A 293 -17.55 1.92 -6.77
N ILE A 294 -18.06 2.76 -5.88
CA ILE A 294 -18.98 3.86 -6.22
C ILE A 294 -18.30 4.83 -7.19
N LEU A 295 -17.03 5.18 -6.97
CA LEU A 295 -16.26 6.02 -7.89
C LEU A 295 -16.19 5.41 -9.29
N GLY A 296 -16.06 4.08 -9.39
CA GLY A 296 -16.08 3.37 -10.68
C GLY A 296 -17.42 3.46 -11.39
N LEU A 297 -18.52 3.28 -10.65
CA LEU A 297 -19.87 3.44 -11.19
C LEU A 297 -20.14 4.88 -11.65
N LEU A 298 -19.72 5.85 -10.83
CA LEU A 298 -19.82 7.28 -11.12
C LEU A 298 -18.95 7.73 -12.30
N SER A 299 -17.83 7.05 -12.55
CA SER A 299 -16.98 7.31 -13.73
C SER A 299 -17.54 6.68 -15.01
N TYR A 300 -18.44 5.69 -14.89
CA TYR A 300 -19.10 5.08 -16.05
C TYR A 300 -20.33 5.87 -16.50
N SER A 301 -21.11 6.42 -15.56
CA SER A 301 -22.32 7.18 -15.86
C SER A 301 -22.26 8.58 -15.25
N THR A 302 -21.88 9.56 -16.07
CA THR A 302 -21.72 10.96 -15.65
C THR A 302 -23.01 11.56 -15.07
N SER A 303 -24.18 11.15 -15.58
CA SER A 303 -25.51 11.53 -15.07
C SER A 303 -25.80 11.10 -13.63
N TRP A 304 -25.04 10.13 -13.09
CA TRP A 304 -25.23 9.71 -11.70
C TRP A 304 -24.64 10.72 -10.72
N TRP A 305 -23.67 11.54 -11.15
CA TRP A 305 -23.18 12.65 -10.33
C TRP A 305 -24.30 13.65 -10.04
N THR A 306 -25.07 14.04 -11.05
CA THR A 306 -26.21 14.94 -10.88
C THR A 306 -27.35 14.30 -10.11
N SER A 307 -27.65 13.01 -10.35
CA SER A 307 -28.72 12.32 -9.62
C SER A 307 -28.43 12.16 -8.12
N LEU A 308 -27.18 11.95 -7.73
CA LEU A 308 -26.82 11.70 -6.32
C LEU A 308 -26.42 12.97 -5.56
N PHE A 309 -25.80 13.93 -6.25
CA PHE A 309 -25.22 15.12 -5.61
C PHE A 309 -25.87 16.44 -6.09
N GLY A 310 -26.87 16.37 -6.97
CA GLY A 310 -27.64 17.50 -7.47
C GLY A 310 -27.00 18.22 -8.67
N GLN A 311 -27.72 19.23 -9.16
CA GLN A 311 -27.36 20.02 -10.36
C GLN A 311 -26.01 20.75 -10.26
N ILE A 312 -25.50 20.95 -9.05
CA ILE A 312 -24.17 21.54 -8.80
C ILE A 312 -23.04 20.64 -9.35
N CYS A 313 -23.33 19.35 -9.55
CA CYS A 313 -22.40 18.38 -10.10
C CYS A 313 -22.69 18.04 -11.56
N ASP A 314 -23.44 18.89 -12.27
CA ASP A 314 -23.63 18.76 -13.71
C ASP A 314 -22.35 19.19 -14.45
N ILE A 315 -21.88 18.29 -15.30
CA ILE A 315 -20.64 18.44 -16.07
C ILE A 315 -20.93 18.65 -17.56
N SER A 316 -22.22 18.70 -17.93
CA SER A 316 -22.69 18.87 -19.31
C SER A 316 -22.86 20.33 -19.74
N ASN A 317 -22.44 21.30 -18.90
CA ASN A 317 -22.43 22.73 -19.20
C ASN A 317 -21.01 23.31 -19.20
#